data_AF-A0A7V5UB19-F1
#
_entry.id   AF-A0A7V5UB19-F1
#
_cell.length_a   1.000
_cell.length_b   1.000
_cell.length_c   1.000
_cell.angle_alpha   90.00
_cell.angle_beta   90.00
_cell.angle_gamma   90.00
#
_symmetry.space_group_name_H-M   'P 1'
#
loop_
_entity.id
_entity.type
_entity.pdbx_description
1 polymer ?
#
loop_
_entity_poly.entity_id
_entity_poly.type
_entity_poly.pdbx_seq_one_letter_code
_entity_poly.pdbx_strand_id
1 'polypeptide(L)'
;MAFPAGARPGLRSLQQGLGLIEVLLAVVILSIGLLGLASLQGNSLKFSHSAYLRTQATQLAYDIADRMRANRQAALAGSYAIALSDTPPASPGNRVDIDKAEWLNNLASVLPDGDGSVVLDTSNGYSARATITIRWTDDRTGEDVATEQFVFQTEI
;
A
#
# COMPACT_ATOMS: atom_id res chain seq x y z
N MET A 1 20.91 83.26 -37.54
CA MET A 1 21.81 82.77 -36.47
C MET A 1 20.93 81.99 -35.49
N ALA A 2 21.16 80.68 -35.37
CA ALA A 2 20.20 79.69 -34.89
C ALA A 2 20.19 79.49 -33.36
N PHE A 3 19.02 79.21 -32.79
CA PHE A 3 18.84 78.80 -31.38
C PHE A 3 19.01 77.27 -31.24
N PRO A 4 19.64 76.76 -30.15
CA PRO A 4 19.93 75.33 -30.00
C PRO A 4 18.73 74.53 -29.47
N ALA A 5 18.67 73.26 -29.87
CA ALA A 5 17.67 72.28 -29.49
C ALA A 5 17.75 71.92 -27.99
N GLY A 6 16.62 72.04 -27.28
CA GLY A 6 16.48 71.58 -25.90
C GLY A 6 16.50 70.06 -25.80
N ALA A 7 17.58 69.49 -25.27
CA ALA A 7 17.65 68.08 -24.93
C ALA A 7 16.68 67.77 -23.77
N ARG A 8 15.75 66.83 -23.99
CA ARG A 8 14.90 66.30 -22.92
C ARG A 8 15.71 65.30 -22.10
N PRO A 9 15.79 65.43 -20.76
CA PRO A 9 16.47 64.44 -19.94
C PRO A 9 15.64 63.16 -19.94
N GLY A 10 16.23 62.06 -20.42
CA GLY A 10 15.65 60.73 -20.27
C GLY A 10 15.55 60.39 -18.78
N LEU A 11 14.35 60.04 -18.32
CA LEU A 11 14.13 59.45 -17.01
C LEU A 11 14.98 58.17 -16.92
N ARG A 12 16.15 58.24 -16.29
CA ARG A 12 16.91 57.06 -15.92
C ARG A 12 16.06 56.31 -14.89
N SER A 13 15.57 55.12 -15.23
CA SER A 13 15.03 54.24 -14.22
C SER A 13 16.18 53.92 -13.25
N LEU A 14 16.00 54.31 -11.99
CA LEU A 14 16.88 53.87 -10.92
C LEU A 14 16.61 52.37 -10.75
N GLN A 15 17.46 51.53 -11.35
CA GLN A 15 17.61 50.15 -10.90
C GLN A 15 18.03 50.22 -9.42
N GLN A 16 17.05 50.10 -8.54
CA GLN A 16 17.29 50.05 -7.11
C GLN A 16 17.86 48.67 -6.81
N GLY A 17 19.19 48.63 -6.62
CA GLY A 17 19.93 47.44 -6.28
C GLY A 17 19.52 46.92 -4.90
N LEU A 18 18.52 46.03 -4.90
CA LEU A 18 18.20 45.13 -3.78
C LEU A 18 18.70 43.70 -4.07
N GLY A 19 19.73 43.55 -4.90
CA GLY A 19 20.12 42.27 -5.51
C GLY A 19 20.49 41.15 -4.53
N LEU A 20 21.00 41.46 -3.33
CA LEU A 20 21.32 40.42 -2.34
C LEU A 20 20.11 40.00 -1.49
N ILE A 21 19.28 40.95 -1.05
CA ILE A 21 18.10 40.62 -0.23
C ILE A 21 17.02 39.92 -1.07
N GLU A 22 16.89 40.28 -2.35
CA GLU A 22 15.96 39.65 -3.28
C GLU A 22 16.36 38.18 -3.56
N VAL A 23 17.65 37.92 -3.78
CA VAL A 23 18.15 36.54 -3.94
C VAL A 23 18.02 35.74 -2.65
N LEU A 24 18.30 36.33 -1.48
CA LEU A 24 18.11 35.66 -0.19
C LEU A 24 16.63 35.30 0.02
N LEU A 25 15.71 36.22 -0.28
CA LEU A 25 14.28 35.96 -0.18
C LEU A 25 13.84 34.87 -1.17
N ALA A 26 14.34 34.89 -2.41
CA ALA A 26 14.06 33.86 -3.40
C ALA A 26 14.54 32.47 -2.94
N VAL A 27 15.74 32.38 -2.36
CA VAL A 27 16.28 31.14 -1.81
C VAL A 27 15.45 30.65 -0.61
N VAL A 28 15.00 31.55 0.27
CA VAL A 28 14.12 31.18 1.40
C VAL A 28 12.79 30.62 0.91
N ILE A 29 12.12 31.30 -0.02
CA ILE A 29 10.84 30.84 -0.59
C ILE A 29 11.02 29.50 -1.30
N LEU A 30 12.08 29.36 -2.12
CA LEU A 30 12.41 28.12 -2.80
C LEU A 30 12.67 26.97 -1.82
N SER A 31 13.42 27.25 -0.75
CA SER A 31 13.74 26.24 0.28
C SER A 31 12.47 25.73 0.96
N ILE A 32 11.54 26.63 1.33
CA ILE A 32 10.25 26.24 1.91
C ILE A 32 9.44 25.41 0.90
N GLY A 33 9.41 25.81 -0.37
CA GLY A 33 8.73 25.05 -1.43
C GLY A 33 9.29 23.63 -1.61
N LEU A 34 10.62 23.50 -1.61
CA LEU A 34 11.29 22.19 -1.73
C LEU A 34 11.04 21.30 -0.50
N LEU A 35 11.01 21.85 0.71
CA LEU A 35 10.65 21.09 1.92
C LEU A 35 9.20 20.60 1.87
N GLY A 36 8.27 21.44 1.40
CA GLY A 36 6.89 21.04 1.18
C GLY A 36 6.77 19.89 0.16
N LEU A 37 7.47 20.00 -0.97
CA LEU A 37 7.50 18.96 -2.00
C LEU A 37 8.16 17.66 -1.52
N ALA A 38 9.23 17.73 -0.72
CA ALA A 38 9.86 16.55 -0.11
C ALA A 38 8.90 15.82 0.84
N SER A 39 8.15 16.55 1.67
CA SER A 39 7.13 15.98 2.55
C SER A 39 6.02 15.27 1.77
N LEU A 40 5.50 15.90 0.71
CA LEU A 40 4.48 15.30 -0.14
C LEU A 40 4.99 14.03 -0.84
N GLN A 41 6.22 14.03 -1.33
CA GLN A 41 6.83 12.84 -1.94
C GLN A 41 7.00 11.69 -0.94
N GLY A 42 7.52 11.98 0.26
CA GLY A 42 7.67 10.99 1.32
C GLY A 42 6.33 10.36 1.71
N ASN A 43 5.30 11.17 1.89
CA ASN A 43 3.95 10.68 2.19
C ASN A 43 3.36 9.87 1.03
N SER A 44 3.55 10.33 -0.21
CA SER A 44 3.07 9.61 -1.40
C SER A 44 3.65 8.20 -1.48
N LEU A 45 4.96 8.05 -1.25
CA LEU A 45 5.62 6.75 -1.24
C LEU A 45 5.04 5.81 -0.16
N LYS A 46 4.82 6.33 1.06
CA LYS A 46 4.20 5.56 2.15
C LYS A 46 2.80 5.08 1.78
N PHE A 47 1.97 5.93 1.17
CA PHE A 47 0.63 5.54 0.73
C PHE A 47 0.66 4.53 -0.42
N SER A 48 1.55 4.72 -1.40
CA SER A 48 1.72 3.77 -2.50
C SER A 48 2.14 2.38 -2.00
N HIS A 49 3.05 2.32 -1.02
CA HIS A 49 3.46 1.05 -0.42
C HIS A 49 2.31 0.35 0.32
N SER A 50 1.54 1.07 1.14
CA SER A 50 0.40 0.50 1.85
C SER A 50 -0.70 0.00 0.88
N ALA A 51 -0.96 0.74 -0.20
CA ALA A 51 -1.88 0.32 -1.26
C ALA A 51 -1.37 -0.93 -2.01
N TYR A 52 -0.06 -1.04 -2.22
CA TYR A 52 0.56 -2.22 -2.80
C TYR A 52 0.35 -3.46 -1.90
N LEU A 53 0.63 -3.38 -0.60
CA LEU A 53 0.41 -4.49 0.34
C LEU A 53 -1.06 -4.93 0.38
N ARG A 54 -2.01 -3.98 0.41
CA ARG A 54 -3.44 -4.29 0.34
C ARG A 54 -3.83 -5.00 -0.95
N THR A 55 -3.20 -4.63 -2.06
CA THR A 55 -3.40 -5.29 -3.36
C THR A 55 -2.86 -6.72 -3.33
N GLN A 56 -1.67 -6.94 -2.75
CA GLN A 56 -1.11 -8.28 -2.57
C GLN A 56 -2.00 -9.16 -1.69
N ALA A 57 -2.48 -8.65 -0.55
CA ALA A 57 -3.42 -9.35 0.33
C ALA A 57 -4.72 -9.71 -0.42
N THR A 58 -5.24 -8.81 -1.24
CA THR A 58 -6.42 -9.07 -2.06
C THR A 58 -6.18 -10.21 -3.04
N GLN A 59 -5.05 -10.21 -3.76
CA GLN A 59 -4.69 -11.29 -4.69
C GLN A 59 -4.56 -12.64 -3.98
N LEU A 60 -3.91 -12.67 -2.80
CA LEU A 60 -3.77 -13.89 -2.00
C LEU A 60 -5.12 -14.42 -1.47
N ALA A 61 -6.07 -13.53 -1.17
CA ALA A 61 -7.42 -13.95 -0.79
C ALA A 61 -8.18 -14.59 -1.96
N TYR A 62 -8.05 -14.05 -3.18
CA TYR A 62 -8.62 -14.65 -4.37
C TYR A 62 -7.96 -15.98 -4.72
N ASP A 63 -6.63 -16.09 -4.59
CA ASP A 63 -5.89 -17.34 -4.84
C ASP A 63 -6.44 -18.51 -4.02
N ILE A 64 -6.57 -18.35 -2.69
CA ILE A 64 -7.10 -19.43 -1.84
C ILE A 64 -8.59 -19.70 -2.10
N ALA A 65 -9.37 -18.66 -2.42
CA ALA A 65 -10.77 -18.83 -2.79
C ALA A 65 -10.93 -19.66 -4.07
N ASP A 66 -10.09 -19.42 -5.07
CA ASP A 66 -10.15 -20.15 -6.34
C ASP A 66 -9.63 -21.59 -6.19
N ARG A 67 -8.62 -21.82 -5.35
CA ARG A 67 -8.20 -23.19 -4.95
C ARG A 67 -9.34 -23.95 -4.27
N MET A 68 -10.06 -23.30 -3.35
CA MET A 68 -11.26 -23.89 -2.71
C MET A 68 -12.35 -24.23 -3.72
N ARG A 69 -12.60 -23.37 -4.72
CA ARG A 69 -13.57 -23.65 -5.80
C ARG A 69 -13.13 -24.80 -6.69
N ALA A 70 -11.84 -24.85 -7.04
CA ALA A 70 -11.28 -25.94 -7.82
C ALA A 70 -11.40 -27.28 -7.08
N ASN A 71 -11.35 -27.26 -5.74
CA ASN A 71 -11.49 -28.43 -4.88
C ASN A 71 -12.75 -28.33 -3.99
N ARG A 72 -13.89 -28.02 -4.62
CA ARG A 72 -15.16 -27.72 -3.94
C ARG A 72 -15.58 -28.80 -2.94
N GLN A 73 -15.43 -30.08 -3.27
CA GLN A 73 -15.83 -31.16 -2.37
C GLN A 73 -15.08 -31.10 -1.02
N ALA A 74 -13.77 -30.83 -1.05
CA ALA A 74 -12.98 -30.68 0.17
C ALA A 74 -13.30 -29.39 0.92
N ALA A 75 -13.61 -28.30 0.21
CA ALA A 75 -14.05 -27.05 0.83
C ALA A 75 -15.42 -27.20 1.53
N LEU A 76 -16.39 -27.88 0.91
CA LEU A 76 -17.69 -28.20 1.52
C LEU A 76 -17.55 -29.14 2.74
N ALA A 77 -16.50 -29.96 2.77
CA ALA A 77 -16.15 -30.79 3.93
C ALA A 77 -15.43 -29.99 5.05
N GLY A 78 -15.14 -28.71 4.84
CA GLY A 78 -14.43 -27.85 5.80
C GLY A 78 -12.91 -28.06 5.83
N SER A 79 -12.36 -28.88 4.92
CA SER A 79 -10.94 -29.26 4.96
C SER A 79 -9.99 -28.08 4.73
N TYR A 80 -10.45 -26.98 4.13
CA TYR A 80 -9.67 -25.76 3.91
C TYR A 80 -9.66 -24.79 5.10
N ALA A 81 -10.24 -25.15 6.26
CA ALA A 81 -10.18 -24.29 7.44
C ALA A 81 -8.74 -24.06 7.90
N ILE A 82 -8.41 -22.80 8.19
CA ILE A 82 -7.09 -22.34 8.66
C ILE A 82 -7.35 -21.30 9.76
N ALA A 83 -6.72 -21.45 10.91
CA ALA A 83 -6.75 -20.45 11.97
C ALA A 83 -5.58 -19.47 11.82
N LEU A 84 -5.73 -18.27 12.40
CA LEU A 84 -4.60 -17.35 12.51
C LEU A 84 -3.45 -18.01 13.26
N SER A 85 -2.22 -17.73 12.82
CA SER A 85 -0.98 -18.30 13.37
C SER A 85 -0.79 -19.80 13.12
N ASP A 86 -1.61 -20.42 12.27
CA ASP A 86 -1.33 -21.78 11.79
C ASP A 86 -0.05 -21.80 10.97
N THR A 87 0.79 -22.79 11.23
CA THR A 87 2.01 -23.00 10.46
C THR A 87 1.72 -23.76 9.16
N PRO A 88 2.43 -23.46 8.05
CA PRO A 88 2.33 -24.25 6.83
C PRO A 88 2.52 -25.75 7.12
N PRO A 89 1.65 -26.64 6.59
CA PRO A 89 1.85 -28.08 6.72
C PRO A 89 3.24 -28.53 6.23
N ALA A 90 4.04 -29.10 7.14
CA ALA A 90 5.46 -29.42 6.86
C ALA A 90 5.67 -30.62 5.93
N SER A 91 4.65 -31.47 5.75
CA SER A 91 4.69 -32.61 4.82
C SER A 91 3.32 -32.82 4.20
N PRO A 92 2.97 -32.02 3.18
CA PRO A 92 1.66 -32.09 2.55
C PRO A 92 1.42 -33.45 1.86
N GLY A 93 0.47 -34.23 2.38
CA GLY A 93 0.14 -35.56 1.86
C GLY A 93 -1.05 -35.60 0.90
N ASN A 94 -1.82 -34.50 0.82
CA ASN A 94 -2.98 -34.37 -0.03
C ASN A 94 -3.04 -32.98 -0.68
N ARG A 95 -3.93 -32.80 -1.66
CA ARG A 95 -4.06 -31.53 -2.39
C ARG A 95 -4.38 -30.33 -1.49
N VAL A 96 -5.22 -30.51 -0.47
CA VAL A 96 -5.62 -29.44 0.44
C VAL A 96 -4.43 -28.95 1.26
N ASP A 97 -3.63 -29.87 1.81
CA ASP A 97 -2.45 -29.51 2.60
C ASP A 97 -1.38 -28.84 1.73
N ILE A 98 -1.27 -29.23 0.46
CA ILE A 98 -0.37 -28.57 -0.50
C ILE A 98 -0.82 -27.12 -0.69
N ASP A 99 -2.12 -26.91 -0.97
CA ASP A 99 -2.68 -25.58 -1.16
C ASP A 99 -2.52 -24.69 0.07
N LYS A 100 -2.78 -25.24 1.28
CA LYS A 100 -2.58 -24.53 2.55
C LYS A 100 -1.11 -24.16 2.76
N ALA A 101 -0.19 -25.09 2.51
CA ALA A 101 1.24 -24.85 2.68
C ALA A 101 1.73 -23.77 1.73
N GLU A 102 1.37 -23.84 0.45
CA GLU A 102 1.72 -22.82 -0.54
C GLU A 102 1.15 -21.46 -0.16
N TRP A 103 -0.12 -21.39 0.22
CA TRP A 103 -0.77 -20.13 0.58
C TRP A 103 -0.16 -19.48 1.82
N LEU A 104 0.07 -20.25 2.90
CA LEU A 104 0.70 -19.74 4.12
C LEU A 104 2.16 -19.31 3.90
N ASN A 105 2.92 -20.05 3.08
CA ASN A 105 4.29 -19.65 2.70
C ASN A 105 4.29 -18.37 1.84
N ASN A 106 3.32 -18.22 0.95
CA ASN A 106 3.16 -17.01 0.13
C ASN A 106 2.78 -15.80 1.00
N LEU A 107 1.89 -15.97 1.97
CA LEU A 107 1.56 -14.92 2.94
C LEU A 107 2.81 -14.42 3.68
N ALA A 108 3.60 -15.34 4.23
CA ALA A 108 4.80 -15.02 5.00
C ALA A 108 5.93 -14.39 4.15
N SER A 109 5.95 -14.66 2.85
CA SER A 109 6.99 -14.13 1.94
C SER A 109 6.60 -12.81 1.26
N VAL A 110 5.31 -12.58 1.02
CA VAL A 110 4.81 -11.41 0.27
C VAL A 110 4.43 -10.26 1.20
N LEU A 111 3.93 -10.56 2.41
CA LEU A 111 3.47 -9.57 3.36
C LEU A 111 4.38 -9.53 4.60
N PRO A 112 4.70 -8.34 5.14
CA PRO A 112 5.44 -8.22 6.39
C PRO A 112 4.65 -8.82 7.55
N ASP A 113 5.22 -9.81 8.25
CA ASP A 113 4.53 -10.60 9.28
C ASP A 113 3.15 -11.10 8.81
N GLY A 114 3.07 -11.50 7.54
CA GLY A 114 1.85 -11.95 6.90
C GLY A 114 1.26 -13.19 7.56
N ASP A 115 -0.02 -13.14 7.88
CA ASP A 115 -0.77 -14.27 8.43
C ASP A 115 -2.21 -14.27 7.91
N GLY A 116 -2.88 -15.41 7.97
CA GLY A 116 -4.21 -15.54 7.40
C GLY A 116 -5.03 -16.66 8.02
N SER A 117 -6.34 -16.51 7.90
CA SER A 117 -7.32 -17.49 8.34
C SER A 117 -8.39 -17.70 7.29
N VAL A 118 -8.91 -18.92 7.22
CA VAL A 118 -10.04 -19.30 6.38
C VAL A 118 -11.07 -19.96 7.28
N VAL A 119 -12.22 -19.32 7.43
CA VAL A 119 -13.36 -19.87 8.16
C VAL A 119 -14.43 -20.28 7.15
N LEU A 120 -14.87 -21.53 7.21
CA LEU A 120 -15.89 -22.09 6.33
C LEU A 120 -17.16 -22.38 7.13
N ASP A 121 -18.26 -21.80 6.69
CA ASP A 121 -19.60 -22.17 7.14
C ASP A 121 -20.22 -23.15 6.12
N THR A 122 -20.30 -24.42 6.50
CA THR A 122 -20.77 -25.54 5.66
C THR A 122 -22.17 -26.02 6.03
N SER A 123 -22.93 -25.24 6.83
CA SER A 123 -24.23 -25.65 7.40
C SER A 123 -25.27 -26.10 6.36
N ASN A 124 -25.15 -25.60 5.13
CA ASN A 124 -26.12 -25.83 4.07
C ASN A 124 -25.88 -27.13 3.27
N GLY A 125 -24.77 -27.83 3.48
CA GLY A 125 -24.42 -29.10 2.84
C GLY A 125 -24.14 -29.05 1.33
N TYR A 126 -24.58 -28.00 0.62
CA TYR A 126 -24.43 -27.82 -0.83
C TYR A 126 -23.59 -26.60 -1.22
N SER A 127 -23.45 -25.63 -0.31
CA SER A 127 -22.55 -24.49 -0.45
C SER A 127 -21.82 -24.23 0.86
N ALA A 128 -20.63 -23.63 0.75
CA ALA A 128 -19.88 -23.16 1.90
C ALA A 128 -19.62 -21.66 1.77
N ARG A 129 -19.90 -20.89 2.83
CA ARG A 129 -19.48 -19.49 2.90
C ARG A 129 -18.08 -19.44 3.49
N ALA A 130 -17.10 -19.09 2.67
CA ALA A 130 -15.73 -18.86 3.09
C ALA A 130 -15.55 -17.40 3.51
N THR A 131 -15.04 -17.20 4.74
CA THR A 131 -14.54 -15.90 5.23
C THR A 131 -13.03 -16.02 5.34
N ILE A 132 -12.34 -15.34 4.43
CA ILE A 132 -10.87 -15.28 4.38
C ILE A 132 -10.46 -13.97 5.05
N THR A 133 -9.58 -14.07 6.04
CA THR A 133 -8.98 -12.91 6.70
C THR A 133 -7.48 -12.98 6.49
N ILE A 134 -6.87 -11.88 6.07
CA ILE A 134 -5.42 -11.73 5.93
C ILE A 134 -5.01 -10.54 6.78
N ARG A 135 -3.95 -10.72 7.57
CA ARG A 135 -3.34 -9.68 8.40
C ARG A 135 -1.87 -9.52 8.07
N TRP A 136 -1.37 -8.30 8.20
CA TRP A 136 0.04 -7.98 8.05
C TRP A 136 0.40 -6.75 8.87
N THR A 137 1.68 -6.57 9.13
CA THR A 137 2.23 -5.39 9.79
C THR A 137 2.46 -4.26 8.77
N ASP A 138 1.98 -3.06 9.05
CA ASP A 138 2.33 -1.82 8.32
C ASP A 138 3.14 -0.88 9.23
N ASP A 139 4.47 -0.86 9.09
CA ASP A 139 5.38 -0.01 9.87
C ASP A 139 5.46 1.44 9.33
N ARG A 140 4.31 2.07 9.13
CA ARG A 140 4.24 3.41 8.54
C ARG A 140 4.73 4.52 9.50
N THR A 141 4.66 4.25 10.81
CA THR A 141 4.81 5.23 11.89
C THR A 141 6.00 4.97 12.82
N GLY A 142 6.64 3.79 12.81
CA GLY A 142 7.82 3.49 13.62
C GLY A 142 7.61 3.45 15.14
N GLU A 143 6.39 3.73 15.63
CA GLU A 143 6.07 3.82 17.07
C GLU A 143 5.02 2.79 17.51
N ASP A 144 4.31 2.15 16.59
CA ASP A 144 3.38 1.05 16.83
C ASP A 144 3.31 0.17 15.57
N VAL A 145 3.42 -1.15 15.76
CA VAL A 145 3.23 -2.14 14.69
C VAL A 145 1.73 -2.19 14.37
N ALA A 146 1.27 -1.29 13.49
CA ALA A 146 -0.12 -1.27 13.07
C ALA A 146 -0.41 -2.57 12.30
N THR A 147 -1.23 -3.44 12.89
CA THR A 147 -1.71 -4.63 12.19
C THR A 147 -2.87 -4.23 11.29
N GLU A 148 -2.65 -4.26 9.98
CA GLU A 148 -3.69 -4.09 8.99
C GLU A 148 -4.39 -5.42 8.72
N GLN A 149 -5.69 -5.34 8.41
CA GLN A 149 -6.50 -6.51 8.12
C GLN A 149 -7.31 -6.30 6.84
N PHE A 150 -7.38 -7.36 6.04
CA PHE A 150 -8.26 -7.48 4.89
C PHE A 150 -9.17 -8.69 5.08
N VAL A 151 -10.47 -8.51 4.87
CA VAL A 151 -11.47 -9.59 4.96
C VAL A 151 -12.20 -9.71 3.63
N PHE A 152 -12.23 -10.93 3.12
CA PHE A 152 -12.93 -11.29 1.89
C PHE A 152 -13.91 -12.42 2.18
N GLN A 153 -15.16 -12.24 1.78
CA GLN A 153 -16.21 -13.23 1.94
C GLN A 153 -16.69 -13.72 0.59
N THR A 154 -16.86 -15.03 0.47
CA THR A 154 -17.27 -15.63 -0.80
C THR A 154 -18.01 -16.94 -0.61
N GLU A 155 -18.80 -17.33 -1.61
CA GLU A 155 -19.48 -18.62 -1.66
C GLU A 155 -18.67 -19.58 -2.54
N ILE A 156 -18.57 -20.83 -2.07
CA ILE A 156 -17.80 -21.92 -2.69
C ILE A 156 -18.72 -22.98 -3.28
#